data_AF-A0A0B1RU85-F1
#
_entry.id   AF-A0A0B1RU85-F1
#
_cell.length_a   1.000
_cell.length_b   1.000
_cell.length_c   1.000
_cell.angle_alpha   90.00
_cell.angle_beta   90.00
_cell.angle_gamma   90.00
#
_symmetry.space_group_name_H-M   'P 1'
#
loop_
_entity.id
_entity.type
_entity.pdbx_description
1 polymer ?
#
loop_
_entity_poly.entity_id
_entity_poly.type
_entity_poly.pdbx_seq_one_letter_code
_entity_poly.pdbx_strand_id
1 'polypeptide(L)'
;MVTPCAFRSLVRYLMEAADSETIWNLTLEDYTSRGQGYHGPADFSRYRNQVFISYIRALLDLGVSLNRLTLLDKRKISPYMMIMCMHKRRSIYMFPEFKRCRELFVCYDIGLIAPIFAHENDRFTSLRVFEVDESHVLYKRDLLEYLGNAPNLSEMRVVVPATWSRRVSTCTRGCFKSPDFACFRPDGWCGVQTRLPLTKFAIVGSDFEMSSTASIDSQKPRTITI
;
A
#
# COMPACT_ATOMS: atom_id res chain seq x y z
N MET A 1 19.58 -0.15 11.14
CA MET A 1 18.79 0.33 9.97
C MET A 1 19.61 0.03 8.72
N VAL A 2 19.13 -0.85 7.84
CA VAL A 2 19.84 -1.24 6.60
C VAL A 2 19.79 -0.09 5.61
N THR A 3 20.91 0.31 4.99
CA THR A 3 20.88 1.38 3.98
C THR A 3 20.37 0.86 2.63
N PRO A 4 19.81 1.71 1.74
CA PRO A 4 19.40 1.27 0.40
C PRO A 4 20.56 0.66 -0.41
N CYS A 5 21.80 1.12 -0.21
CA CYS A 5 22.97 0.54 -0.86
C CYS A 5 23.27 -0.88 -0.33
N ALA A 6 23.24 -1.08 0.99
CA ALA A 6 23.43 -2.41 1.58
C ALA A 6 22.30 -3.37 1.18
N PHE A 7 21.07 -2.87 1.14
CA PHE A 7 19.91 -3.61 0.64
C PHE A 7 20.08 -4.00 -0.83
N ARG A 8 20.52 -3.06 -1.69
CA ARG A 8 20.82 -3.36 -3.10
C ARG A 8 21.87 -4.48 -3.25
N SER A 9 22.92 -4.47 -2.42
CA SER A 9 23.92 -5.53 -2.42
C SER A 9 23.34 -6.87 -1.98
N LEU A 10 22.50 -6.89 -0.94
CA LEU A 10 21.80 -8.10 -0.51
C LEU A 10 20.91 -8.67 -1.63
N VAL A 11 20.13 -7.82 -2.30
CA VAL A 11 19.29 -8.24 -3.43
C VAL A 11 20.14 -8.85 -4.55
N ARG A 12 21.26 -8.22 -4.94
CA ARG A 12 22.17 -8.80 -5.94
C ARG A 12 22.65 -10.19 -5.56
N TYR A 13 23.07 -10.37 -4.31
CA TYR A 13 23.48 -11.66 -3.81
C TYR A 13 22.34 -12.70 -3.89
N LEU A 14 21.11 -12.32 -3.51
CA LEU A 14 19.95 -13.19 -3.63
C LEU A 14 19.60 -13.52 -5.09
N MET A 15 19.85 -12.60 -6.02
CA MET A 15 19.64 -12.82 -7.45
C MET A 15 20.60 -13.86 -8.04
N GLU A 16 21.81 -14.03 -7.48
CA GLU A 16 22.74 -15.08 -7.92
C GLU A 16 22.21 -16.50 -7.65
N ALA A 17 21.35 -16.64 -6.64
CA ALA A 17 20.70 -17.91 -6.28
C ALA A 17 19.28 -18.07 -6.87
N ALA A 18 18.76 -17.02 -7.51
CA ALA A 18 17.42 -16.99 -8.08
C ALA A 18 17.42 -17.46 -9.54
N ASP A 19 16.28 -17.99 -9.96
CA ASP A 19 15.98 -18.39 -11.33
C ASP A 19 14.80 -17.60 -11.91
N SER A 20 14.42 -17.87 -13.16
CA SER A 20 13.29 -17.20 -13.83
C SER A 20 11.93 -17.48 -13.19
N GLU A 21 11.81 -18.58 -12.43
CA GLU A 21 10.59 -18.98 -11.74
C GLU A 21 10.50 -18.41 -10.32
N THR A 22 11.53 -17.69 -9.87
CA THR A 22 11.61 -17.18 -8.52
C THR A 22 10.61 -16.03 -8.31
N ILE A 23 9.76 -16.18 -7.28
CA ILE A 23 8.74 -15.21 -6.90
C ILE A 23 9.33 -14.26 -5.85
N TRP A 24 9.34 -12.97 -6.15
CA TRP A 24 9.86 -11.93 -5.26
C TRP A 24 8.73 -11.19 -4.52
N ASN A 25 8.77 -11.23 -3.20
CA ASN A 25 7.87 -10.49 -2.32
C ASN A 25 8.69 -9.55 -1.42
N LEU A 26 8.20 -8.33 -1.23
CA LEU A 26 8.83 -7.33 -0.36
C LEU A 26 7.84 -6.83 0.68
N THR A 27 8.25 -6.84 1.96
CA THR A 27 7.53 -6.18 3.04
C THR A 27 8.39 -5.07 3.64
N LEU A 28 7.88 -3.84 3.59
CA LEU A 28 8.54 -2.69 4.22
C LEU A 28 7.75 -2.27 5.45
N GLU A 29 8.42 -2.33 6.61
CA GLU A 29 7.84 -2.02 7.91
C GLU A 29 8.42 -0.72 8.46
N ASP A 30 7.54 0.23 8.80
CA ASP A 30 7.93 1.54 9.28
C ASP A 30 7.97 1.60 10.80
N TYR A 31 9.18 1.76 11.32
CA TYR A 31 9.47 1.99 12.74
C TYR A 31 9.91 3.42 13.05
N THR A 32 10.01 4.28 12.04
CA THR A 32 10.41 5.70 12.19
C THR A 32 9.41 6.44 13.06
N SER A 33 9.76 7.61 13.58
CA SER A 33 8.82 8.44 14.36
C SER A 33 7.94 9.33 13.48
N ARG A 34 8.34 9.61 12.24
CA ARG A 34 7.75 10.63 11.37
C ARG A 34 6.78 10.07 10.33
N GLY A 35 6.86 8.78 10.04
CA GLY A 35 6.09 8.15 8.99
C GLY A 35 6.73 8.28 7.59
N GLN A 36 6.05 7.76 6.56
CA GLN A 36 6.52 7.68 5.17
C GLN A 36 5.98 8.81 4.26
N GLY A 37 5.71 9.99 4.83
CA GLY A 37 5.04 11.09 4.13
C GLY A 37 5.83 11.65 2.95
N TYR A 38 5.43 12.82 2.45
CA TYR A 38 6.19 13.48 1.39
C TYR A 38 7.52 14.02 1.93
N HIS A 39 8.61 13.70 1.24
CA HIS A 39 9.93 14.27 1.48
C HIS A 39 10.35 15.07 0.25
N GLY A 40 10.62 16.37 0.43
CA GLY A 40 11.18 17.20 -0.63
C GLY A 40 12.59 16.75 -1.03
N PRO A 41 13.14 17.17 -2.17
CA PRO A 41 14.42 16.68 -2.69
C PRO A 41 15.60 16.77 -1.70
N ALA A 42 15.67 17.85 -0.92
CA ALA A 42 16.71 18.05 0.09
C ALA A 42 16.58 17.07 1.28
N ASP A 43 15.35 16.81 1.73
CA ASP A 43 15.07 15.88 2.82
C ASP A 43 15.19 14.43 2.36
N PHE A 44 14.80 14.15 1.13
CA PHE A 44 14.89 12.82 0.53
C PHE A 44 16.33 12.29 0.55
N SER A 45 17.29 13.15 0.18
CA SER A 45 18.71 12.79 0.20
C SER A 45 19.21 12.48 1.62
N ARG A 46 18.71 13.21 2.62
CA ARG A 46 19.10 13.04 4.04
C ARG A 46 18.46 11.81 4.70
N TYR A 47 17.21 11.52 4.35
CA TYR A 47 16.39 10.47 4.96
C TYR A 47 16.19 9.24 4.06
N ARG A 48 16.99 9.08 3.00
CA ARG A 48 16.90 7.98 2.03
C ARG A 48 16.88 6.58 2.66
N ASN A 49 17.49 6.40 3.82
CA ASN A 49 17.51 5.14 4.57
C ASN A 49 16.31 4.93 5.49
N GLN A 50 15.36 5.85 5.48
CA GLN A 50 14.14 5.83 6.30
C GLN A 50 12.88 5.83 5.44
N VAL A 51 13.01 6.03 4.12
CA VAL A 51 11.89 6.14 3.18
C VAL A 51 11.77 4.88 2.32
N PHE A 52 10.57 4.30 2.29
CA PHE A 52 10.26 3.05 1.59
C PHE A 52 10.62 3.09 0.11
N ILE A 53 10.31 4.21 -0.55
CA ILE A 53 10.55 4.38 -1.99
C ILE A 53 12.02 4.21 -2.38
N SER A 54 12.98 4.52 -1.51
CA SER A 54 14.40 4.30 -1.81
C SER A 54 14.75 2.81 -1.92
N TYR A 55 14.12 1.94 -1.13
CA TYR A 55 14.31 0.49 -1.21
C TYR A 55 13.63 -0.09 -2.45
N ILE A 56 12.42 0.38 -2.75
CA ILE A 56 11.66 -0.05 -3.93
C ILE A 56 12.42 0.33 -5.21
N ARG A 57 12.90 1.58 -5.32
CA ARG A 57 13.74 2.00 -6.45
C ARG A 57 15.01 1.15 -6.56
N ALA A 58 15.66 0.81 -5.44
CA ALA A 58 16.83 -0.05 -5.47
C ALA A 58 16.56 -1.46 -6.06
N LEU A 59 15.38 -2.04 -5.80
CA LEU A 59 14.95 -3.32 -6.41
C LEU A 59 14.63 -3.16 -7.90
N LEU A 60 13.88 -2.12 -8.25
CA LEU A 60 13.48 -1.86 -9.63
C LEU A 60 14.68 -1.56 -10.53
N ASP A 61 15.69 -0.84 -10.02
CA ASP A 61 16.95 -0.58 -10.71
C ASP A 61 17.77 -1.85 -10.99
N LEU A 62 17.51 -2.94 -10.25
CA LEU A 62 18.12 -4.25 -10.49
C LEU A 62 17.29 -5.13 -11.43
N GLY A 63 16.14 -4.63 -11.92
CA GLY A 63 15.25 -5.39 -12.81
C GLY A 63 14.42 -6.45 -12.10
N VAL A 64 14.33 -6.43 -10.76
CA VAL A 64 13.53 -7.39 -10.00
C VAL A 64 12.04 -7.13 -10.25
N SER A 65 11.35 -8.16 -10.74
CA SER A 65 9.89 -8.13 -10.94
C SER A 65 9.17 -8.56 -9.66
N LEU A 66 8.57 -7.60 -8.96
CA LEU A 66 7.88 -7.87 -7.70
C LEU A 66 6.53 -8.55 -7.94
N ASN A 67 6.32 -9.68 -7.28
CA ASN A 67 5.00 -10.30 -7.18
C ASN A 67 4.17 -9.56 -6.13
N ARG A 68 4.68 -9.39 -4.90
CA ARG A 68 3.94 -8.71 -3.82
C ARG A 68 4.76 -7.58 -3.20
N LEU A 69 4.12 -6.45 -2.97
CA LEU A 69 4.64 -5.34 -2.17
C LEU A 69 3.69 -5.04 -1.01
N THR A 70 4.20 -5.13 0.22
CA THR A 70 3.46 -4.80 1.44
C THR A 70 4.09 -3.61 2.14
N LEU A 71 3.30 -2.56 2.38
CA LEU A 71 3.72 -1.32 3.05
C LEU A 71 3.01 -1.20 4.38
N LEU A 72 3.74 -1.29 5.49
CA LEU A 72 3.17 -1.44 6.84
C LEU A 72 3.67 -0.36 7.81
N ASP A 73 2.75 0.29 8.53
CA ASP A 73 3.10 1.12 9.70
C ASP A 73 2.92 0.33 11.00
N LYS A 74 4.01 -0.14 11.61
CA LYS A 74 3.95 -0.88 12.88
C LYS A 74 3.64 -0.01 14.09
N ARG A 75 3.93 1.29 13.97
CA ARG A 75 3.69 2.27 15.05
C ARG A 75 2.35 2.98 14.87
N LYS A 76 1.54 2.47 13.94
CA LYS A 76 0.23 3.01 13.67
C LYS A 76 -0.62 2.94 14.91
N ILE A 77 -1.20 4.09 15.24
CA ILE A 77 -2.29 4.16 16.18
C ILE A 77 -3.58 4.04 15.37
N SER A 78 -4.51 3.25 15.90
CA SER A 78 -5.88 3.16 15.39
C SER A 78 -6.42 4.57 15.07
N PRO A 79 -6.94 4.86 13.86
CA PRO A 79 -7.37 6.22 13.48
C PRO A 79 -8.37 6.86 14.46
N TYR A 80 -9.06 6.04 15.24
CA TYR A 80 -9.99 6.41 16.32
C TYR A 80 -9.31 7.07 17.53
N MET A 81 -8.08 6.67 17.85
CA MET A 81 -7.28 7.29 18.92
C MET A 81 -6.69 8.63 18.49
N MET A 82 -6.65 8.93 17.18
CA MET A 82 -6.11 10.21 16.70
C MET A 82 -7.01 11.41 16.99
N ILE A 83 -8.32 11.18 17.18
CA ILE A 83 -9.25 12.23 17.62
C ILE A 83 -9.00 12.56 19.10
N MET A 84 -8.57 11.56 19.87
CA MET A 84 -8.36 11.68 21.32
C MET A 84 -6.94 12.13 21.68
N CYS A 85 -5.95 11.75 20.86
CA CYS A 85 -4.56 12.12 21.05
C CYS A 85 -4.11 13.05 19.93
N MET A 86 -3.62 14.24 20.27
CA MET A 86 -3.03 15.25 19.37
C MET A 86 -1.72 14.79 18.71
N HIS A 87 -1.58 13.49 18.42
CA HIS A 87 -0.45 12.93 17.71
C HIS A 87 -0.54 13.27 16.22
N LYS A 88 0.61 13.60 15.62
CA LYS A 88 0.71 13.82 14.18
C LYS A 88 0.32 12.53 13.45
N ARG A 89 -0.58 12.66 12.48
CA ARG A 89 -0.92 11.58 11.55
C ARG A 89 0.35 11.10 10.86
N ARG A 90 0.59 9.80 10.92
CA ARG A 90 1.63 9.15 10.15
C ARG A 90 0.97 8.75 8.84
N SER A 91 1.48 9.25 7.72
CA SER A 91 0.92 8.91 6.41
C SER A 91 2.01 8.43 5.47
N ILE A 92 1.62 7.67 4.46
CA ILE A 92 2.47 7.31 3.35
C ILE A 92 2.16 8.21 2.16
N TYR A 93 3.23 8.65 1.48
CA TYR A 93 3.12 9.26 0.17
C TYR A 93 3.11 8.19 -0.92
N MET A 94 2.05 8.16 -1.74
CA MET A 94 1.88 7.12 -2.77
C MET A 94 2.68 7.46 -4.03
N PHE A 95 3.83 6.82 -4.20
CA PHE A 95 4.68 6.94 -5.38
C PHE A 95 4.23 6.01 -6.51
N PRO A 96 4.27 6.41 -7.79
CA PRO A 96 3.88 5.55 -8.92
C PRO A 96 4.61 4.21 -8.96
N GLU A 97 5.88 4.17 -8.54
CA GLU A 97 6.70 2.97 -8.47
C GLU A 97 6.11 1.87 -7.58
N PHE A 98 5.24 2.20 -6.63
CA PHE A 98 4.55 1.20 -5.81
C PHE A 98 3.62 0.32 -6.65
N LYS A 99 3.17 0.79 -7.82
CA LYS A 99 2.37 -0.02 -8.77
C LYS A 99 3.21 -0.99 -9.61
N ARG A 100 4.55 -0.96 -9.50
CA ARG A 100 5.44 -1.90 -10.22
C ARG A 100 5.58 -3.24 -9.50
N CYS A 101 4.44 -3.81 -9.10
CA CYS A 101 4.32 -5.15 -8.55
C CYS A 101 3.00 -5.77 -9.05
N ARG A 102 2.80 -7.08 -8.86
CA ARG A 102 1.54 -7.75 -9.21
C ARG A 102 0.45 -7.50 -8.16
N GLU A 103 0.81 -7.48 -6.89
CA GLU A 103 -0.07 -7.28 -5.74
C GLU A 103 0.50 -6.19 -4.83
N LEU A 104 -0.31 -5.17 -4.51
CA LEU A 104 0.05 -4.08 -3.62
C LEU A 104 -0.86 -4.06 -2.39
N PHE A 105 -0.28 -4.22 -1.21
CA PHE A 105 -0.96 -4.19 0.08
C PHE A 105 -0.50 -2.97 0.88
N VAL A 106 -1.44 -2.09 1.23
CA VAL A 106 -1.15 -0.84 1.95
C VAL A 106 -1.80 -0.86 3.34
N CYS A 107 -1.02 -1.31 4.32
CA CYS A 107 -1.36 -1.27 5.74
C CYS A 107 -0.82 0.03 6.38
N TYR A 108 -1.08 1.16 5.73
CA TYR A 108 -0.58 2.48 6.08
C TYR A 108 -1.66 3.52 5.78
N ASP A 109 -1.81 4.56 6.60
CA ASP A 109 -2.64 5.73 6.24
C ASP A 109 -2.12 6.40 4.96
N ILE A 110 -2.87 6.28 3.87
CA ILE A 110 -2.65 6.98 2.61
C ILE A 110 -3.11 8.43 2.80
N GLY A 111 -2.12 9.33 2.86
CA GLY A 111 -2.36 10.76 3.03
C GLY A 111 -2.24 11.50 1.71
N LEU A 112 -1.01 11.78 1.31
CA LEU A 112 -0.73 12.45 0.04
C LEU A 112 -0.51 11.41 -1.04
N ILE A 113 -1.08 11.66 -2.20
CA ILE A 113 -0.90 10.85 -3.39
C ILE A 113 -0.10 11.68 -4.36
N ALA A 114 0.93 11.08 -4.98
CA ALA A 114 1.81 11.84 -5.82
C ALA A 114 1.02 12.54 -6.93
N PRO A 115 1.01 13.89 -6.99
CA PRO A 115 0.46 14.58 -8.14
C PRO A 115 1.33 14.23 -9.35
N ILE A 116 0.79 13.38 -10.21
CA ILE A 116 0.97 13.32 -11.67
C ILE A 116 2.39 13.65 -12.17
N PHE A 117 3.40 12.93 -11.66
CA PHE A 117 4.62 12.66 -12.44
C PHE A 117 4.57 11.30 -13.13
N ALA A 118 3.48 10.54 -12.94
CA ALA A 118 3.13 9.55 -13.95
C ALA A 118 2.71 10.36 -15.17
N HIS A 119 3.52 10.35 -16.23
CA HIS A 119 3.07 10.92 -17.49
C HIS A 119 1.73 10.27 -17.85
N GLU A 120 0.81 10.96 -18.52
CA GLU A 120 -0.49 10.37 -18.92
C GLU A 120 -0.34 9.04 -19.69
N ASN A 121 0.86 8.80 -20.24
CA ASN A 121 1.26 7.59 -20.94
C ASN A 121 1.87 6.48 -20.06
N ASP A 122 2.17 6.75 -18.79
CA ASP A 122 2.74 5.74 -17.89
C ASP A 122 1.68 4.71 -17.53
N ARG A 123 1.79 3.52 -18.14
CA ARG A 123 0.91 2.38 -17.90
C ARG A 123 1.59 1.37 -16.98
N PHE A 124 0.97 1.11 -15.83
CA PHE A 124 1.45 0.12 -14.86
C PHE A 124 0.76 -1.22 -15.10
N THR A 125 1.23 -1.96 -16.09
CA THR A 125 0.63 -3.22 -16.55
C THR A 125 0.85 -4.39 -15.59
N SER A 126 1.80 -4.29 -14.66
CA SER A 126 2.10 -5.37 -13.72
C SER A 126 1.02 -5.53 -12.65
N LEU A 127 0.43 -4.42 -12.18
CA LEU A 127 -0.50 -4.42 -11.05
C LEU A 127 -1.83 -5.08 -11.42
N ARG A 128 -2.22 -6.07 -10.62
CA ARG A 128 -3.47 -6.83 -10.76
C ARG A 128 -4.37 -6.76 -9.54
N VAL A 129 -3.77 -6.64 -8.35
CA VAL A 129 -4.50 -6.59 -7.07
C VAL A 129 -4.01 -5.41 -6.24
N PHE A 130 -4.94 -4.60 -5.75
CA PHE A 130 -4.68 -3.55 -4.76
C PHE A 130 -5.53 -3.80 -3.52
N GLU A 131 -4.90 -3.79 -2.34
CA GLU A 131 -5.59 -3.97 -1.06
C GLU A 131 -5.22 -2.86 -0.08
N VAL A 132 -6.23 -2.30 0.57
CA VAL A 132 -6.07 -1.24 1.58
C VAL A 132 -7.16 -1.38 2.65
N ASP A 133 -6.86 -1.02 3.88
CA ASP A 133 -7.89 -0.91 4.91
C ASP A 133 -8.74 0.36 4.74
N GLU A 134 -10.04 0.27 4.99
CA GLU A 134 -11.01 1.37 4.88
C GLU A 134 -10.51 2.66 5.54
N SER A 135 -10.08 2.51 6.79
CA SER A 135 -9.75 3.64 7.66
C SER A 135 -8.46 4.36 7.24
N HIS A 136 -7.76 3.84 6.24
CA HIS A 136 -6.44 4.28 5.85
C HIS A 136 -6.46 5.27 4.69
N VAL A 137 -7.59 5.48 4.01
CA VAL A 137 -7.62 6.35 2.82
C VAL A 137 -8.22 7.71 3.15
N LEU A 138 -7.39 8.76 3.09
CA LEU A 138 -7.81 10.15 3.31
C LEU A 138 -8.45 10.82 2.10
N TYR A 139 -8.06 10.40 0.90
CA TYR A 139 -8.53 10.98 -0.36
C TYR A 139 -8.88 9.83 -1.30
N LYS A 140 -10.12 9.33 -1.20
CA LYS A 140 -10.55 8.15 -1.96
C LYS A 140 -10.53 8.41 -3.46
N ARG A 141 -10.99 9.58 -3.91
CA ARG A 141 -10.94 9.98 -5.33
C ARG A 141 -9.52 9.96 -5.90
N ASP A 142 -8.60 10.63 -5.24
CA ASP A 142 -7.20 10.74 -5.67
C ASP A 142 -6.54 9.35 -5.74
N LEU A 143 -6.93 8.43 -4.85
CA LEU A 143 -6.44 7.05 -4.90
C LEU A 143 -6.99 6.31 -6.13
N LEU A 144 -8.27 6.47 -6.45
CA LEU A 144 -8.85 5.88 -7.64
C LEU A 144 -8.22 6.45 -8.92
N GLU A 145 -7.95 7.75 -8.96
CA GLU A 145 -7.22 8.38 -10.07
C GLU A 145 -5.79 7.83 -10.19
N TYR A 146 -5.09 7.70 -9.07
CA TYR A 146 -3.76 7.09 -9.02
C TYR A 146 -3.74 5.64 -9.53
N LEU A 147 -4.79 4.86 -9.28
CA LEU A 147 -4.95 3.50 -9.78
C LEU A 147 -5.42 3.44 -11.24
N GLY A 148 -5.97 4.53 -11.78
CA GLY A 148 -6.57 4.59 -13.11
C GLY A 148 -5.63 4.27 -14.28
N ASN A 149 -4.32 4.43 -14.10
CA ASN A 149 -3.31 4.07 -15.11
C ASN A 149 -2.68 2.69 -14.90
N ALA A 150 -3.28 1.84 -14.07
CA ALA A 150 -2.98 0.42 -13.99
C ALA A 150 -4.02 -0.39 -14.79
N PRO A 151 -3.86 -0.55 -16.11
CA PRO A 151 -4.90 -1.10 -16.99
C PRO A 151 -5.23 -2.58 -16.70
N ASN A 152 -4.32 -3.30 -16.05
CA ASN A 152 -4.49 -4.72 -15.71
C ASN A 152 -4.97 -4.92 -14.27
N LEU A 153 -5.32 -3.84 -13.56
CA LEU A 153 -5.85 -3.92 -12.20
C LEU A 153 -7.24 -4.58 -12.23
N SER A 154 -7.24 -5.89 -11.97
CA SER A 154 -8.44 -6.71 -11.98
C SER A 154 -9.23 -6.63 -10.68
N GLU A 155 -8.57 -6.34 -9.55
CA GLU A 155 -9.22 -6.39 -8.24
C GLU A 155 -8.72 -5.28 -7.30
N MET A 156 -9.67 -4.61 -6.66
CA MET A 156 -9.44 -3.67 -5.56
C MET A 156 -10.21 -4.17 -4.34
N ARG A 157 -9.48 -4.47 -3.27
CA ARG A 157 -10.02 -4.94 -1.99
C ARG A 157 -9.90 -3.83 -0.95
N VAL A 158 -11.03 -3.51 -0.33
CA VAL A 158 -11.07 -2.63 0.81
C VAL A 158 -11.38 -3.46 2.04
N VAL A 159 -10.40 -3.59 2.93
CA VAL A 159 -10.54 -4.37 4.15
C VAL A 159 -11.21 -3.52 5.21
N VAL A 160 -12.30 -4.02 5.77
CA VAL A 160 -13.08 -3.37 6.81
C VAL A 160 -12.91 -4.15 8.10
N PRO A 161 -12.48 -3.52 9.21
CA PRO A 161 -12.31 -4.23 10.47
C PRO A 161 -13.65 -4.75 10.99
N ALA A 162 -13.68 -5.91 11.64
CA ALA A 162 -14.89 -6.54 12.18
C ALA A 162 -15.73 -5.61 13.09
N THR A 163 -15.04 -4.69 13.77
CA THR A 163 -15.67 -3.70 14.66
C THR A 163 -16.17 -2.45 13.95
N TRP A 164 -16.08 -2.37 12.62
CA TRP A 164 -16.42 -1.18 11.82
C TRP A 164 -17.85 -0.72 12.07
N SER A 165 -18.86 -1.59 11.94
CA SER A 165 -20.28 -1.20 12.10
C SER A 165 -20.56 -0.59 13.47
N ARG A 166 -19.99 -1.17 14.53
CA ARG A 166 -20.09 -0.65 15.92
C ARG A 166 -19.36 0.68 16.08
N ARG A 167 -18.26 0.88 15.36
CA ARG A 167 -17.46 2.11 15.46
C ARG A 167 -18.06 3.26 14.66
N VAL A 168 -18.64 2.99 13.49
CA VAL A 168 -19.40 3.97 12.70
C VAL A 168 -20.61 4.47 13.48
N SER A 169 -21.35 3.58 14.15
CA SER A 169 -22.56 3.96 14.89
C SER A 169 -22.30 4.76 16.17
N THR A 170 -21.14 4.60 16.80
CA THR A 170 -20.76 5.32 18.03
C THR A 170 -19.96 6.60 17.77
N CYS A 171 -19.60 6.87 16.51
CA CYS A 171 -18.87 8.07 16.12
C CYS A 171 -19.81 9.29 16.10
N THR A 172 -19.89 10.00 17.23
CA THR A 172 -20.82 11.13 17.47
C THR A 172 -20.40 12.46 16.85
N ARG A 173 -19.17 12.57 16.33
CA ARG A 173 -18.67 13.78 15.64
C ARG A 173 -18.19 13.40 14.25
N GLY A 174 -18.75 14.08 13.25
CA GLY A 174 -18.43 13.88 11.84
C GLY A 174 -16.92 13.83 11.61
N CYS A 175 -16.42 12.62 11.44
CA CYS A 175 -15.06 12.35 10.97
C CYS A 175 -15.04 12.77 9.49
N PHE A 176 -14.88 14.08 9.31
CA PHE A 176 -14.84 14.87 8.08
C PHE A 176 -16.16 14.94 7.29
N LYS A 177 -16.57 16.18 6.99
CA LYS A 177 -17.82 16.50 6.26
C LYS A 177 -17.77 16.06 4.79
N SER A 178 -16.58 15.86 4.23
CA SER A 178 -16.35 15.44 2.84
C SER A 178 -16.32 13.91 2.72
N PRO A 179 -17.00 13.32 1.71
CA PRO A 179 -16.95 11.88 1.42
C PRO A 179 -15.52 11.34 1.23
N ASP A 180 -14.64 12.16 0.66
CA ASP A 180 -13.26 11.77 0.36
C ASP A 180 -12.46 11.54 1.66
N PHE A 181 -12.68 12.37 2.68
CA PHE A 181 -11.97 12.34 3.97
C PHE A 181 -12.63 11.49 5.05
N ALA A 182 -13.84 11.00 4.78
CA ALA A 182 -14.63 10.33 5.76
C ALA A 182 -14.21 8.87 5.93
N CYS A 183 -13.43 8.58 6.98
CA CYS A 183 -12.96 7.23 7.28
C CYS A 183 -14.06 6.32 7.87
N PHE A 184 -15.16 6.88 8.40
CA PHE A 184 -16.17 6.14 9.17
C PHE A 184 -17.60 6.57 8.89
N ARG A 185 -17.94 6.88 7.64
CA ARG A 185 -19.34 7.12 7.30
C ARG A 185 -20.05 5.81 6.94
N PRO A 186 -21.37 5.73 7.18
CA PRO A 186 -22.18 4.60 6.73
C PRO A 186 -22.11 4.36 5.21
N ASP A 187 -21.92 5.41 4.41
CA ASP A 187 -21.81 5.35 2.96
C ASP A 187 -20.39 5.01 2.45
N GLY A 188 -19.35 5.05 3.30
CA GLY A 188 -17.99 4.54 3.03
C GLY A 188 -17.45 4.82 1.61
N TRP A 189 -16.95 3.79 0.93
CA TRP A 189 -16.58 3.84 -0.51
C TRP A 189 -17.77 3.85 -1.46
N CYS A 190 -18.96 3.46 -1.00
CA CYS A 190 -20.16 3.48 -1.82
C CYS A 190 -20.54 4.91 -2.23
N GLY A 191 -20.21 5.90 -1.39
CA GLY A 191 -20.43 7.33 -1.65
C GLY A 191 -19.44 7.98 -2.64
N VAL A 192 -18.39 7.28 -3.06
CA VAL A 192 -17.41 7.81 -4.03
C VAL A 192 -17.94 7.57 -5.45
N GLN A 193 -18.06 8.64 -6.24
CA GLN A 193 -18.62 8.59 -7.60
C GLN A 193 -17.62 8.05 -8.63
N THR A 194 -16.33 8.30 -8.44
CA THR A 194 -15.27 7.79 -9.34
C THR A 194 -15.24 6.26 -9.29
N ARG A 195 -15.09 5.62 -10.45
CA ARG A 195 -15.02 4.16 -10.59
C ARG A 195 -13.83 3.77 -11.45
N LEU A 196 -13.28 2.59 -11.18
CA LEU A 196 -12.30 1.91 -12.01
C LEU A 196 -13.06 0.89 -12.89
N PRO A 197 -13.28 1.19 -14.19
CA PRO A 197 -14.32 0.50 -14.98
C PRO A 197 -14.07 -0.99 -15.21
N LEU A 198 -12.80 -1.44 -15.19
CA LEU A 198 -12.41 -2.83 -15.43
C LEU A 198 -11.99 -3.57 -14.14
N THR A 199 -12.12 -2.92 -12.99
CA THR A 199 -11.63 -3.44 -11.70
C THR A 199 -12.81 -3.92 -10.86
N LYS A 200 -12.75 -5.19 -10.43
CA LYS A 200 -13.68 -5.71 -9.43
C LYS A 200 -13.42 -5.01 -8.10
N PHE A 201 -14.44 -4.35 -7.56
CA PHE A 201 -14.40 -3.73 -6.24
C PHE A 201 -14.99 -4.69 -5.20
N ALA A 202 -14.24 -5.00 -4.15
CA ALA A 202 -14.68 -5.87 -3.07
C ALA A 202 -14.45 -5.20 -1.71
N ILE A 203 -15.48 -5.19 -0.86
CA ILE A 203 -15.35 -4.86 0.56
C ILE A 203 -15.21 -6.19 1.30
N VAL A 204 -14.08 -6.38 1.99
CA VAL A 204 -13.73 -7.64 2.66
C VAL A 204 -13.76 -7.42 4.16
N GLY A 205 -14.52 -8.24 4.90
CA GLY A 205 -14.47 -8.23 6.36
C GLY A 205 -13.16 -8.84 6.87
N SER A 206 -12.57 -8.27 7.91
CA SER A 206 -11.31 -8.78 8.51
C SER A 206 -11.39 -10.21 9.08
N ASP A 207 -12.57 -10.83 9.10
CA ASP A 207 -12.80 -12.16 9.68
C ASP A 207 -12.51 -13.32 8.70
N PHE A 208 -12.03 -13.03 7.49
CA PHE A 208 -11.46 -14.06 6.62
C PHE A 208 -10.02 -14.36 7.04
N GLU A 209 -9.87 -15.18 8.08
CA GLU A 209 -8.62 -15.93 8.29
C GLU A 209 -8.28 -16.68 7.01
N MET A 210 -7.05 -16.49 6.51
CA MET A 210 -6.48 -17.32 5.45
C MET A 210 -6.46 -18.77 5.92
N SER A 211 -7.48 -19.55 5.55
CA SER A 211 -7.42 -21.00 5.64
C SER A 211 -6.38 -21.48 4.62
N SER A 212 -5.21 -21.88 5.12
CA SER A 212 -4.17 -22.55 4.35
C SER A 212 -4.67 -23.92 3.90
N THR A 213 -5.23 -24.00 2.70
CA THR A 213 -5.45 -25.29 2.04
C THR A 213 -4.12 -25.85 1.59
N ALA A 214 -3.64 -26.84 2.33
CA ALA A 214 -2.57 -27.73 1.90
C ALA A 214 -3.13 -28.79 0.94
N SER A 215 -2.58 -28.89 -0.27
CA SER A 215 -2.43 -30.17 -0.98
C SER A 215 -1.49 -30.11 -2.20
N ILE A 216 -0.55 -31.06 -2.16
CA ILE A 216 0.07 -31.87 -3.22
C ILE A 216 1.13 -31.24 -4.15
N ASP A 217 2.29 -31.92 -4.14
CA ASP A 217 3.55 -31.67 -4.84
C ASP A 217 3.39 -31.42 -6.35
N SER A 218 3.69 -30.18 -6.72
CA SER A 218 4.48 -29.85 -7.90
C SER A 218 5.59 -28.90 -7.42
N GLN A 219 6.77 -28.93 -8.03
CA GLN A 219 7.92 -28.09 -7.61
C GLN A 219 7.45 -26.65 -7.37
N LYS A 220 7.32 -26.27 -6.09
CA LYS A 220 6.83 -24.93 -5.74
C LYS A 220 7.89 -23.95 -6.23
N PRO A 221 7.50 -22.90 -6.97
CA PRO A 221 8.44 -21.87 -7.38
C PRO A 221 9.14 -21.32 -6.14
N ARG A 222 10.46 -21.14 -6.24
CA ARG A 222 11.26 -20.59 -5.15
C ARG A 222 10.71 -19.22 -4.80
N THR A 223 10.34 -19.02 -3.54
CA THR A 223 9.77 -17.76 -3.08
C THR A 223 10.80 -17.05 -2.21
N ILE A 224 11.18 -15.84 -2.62
CA ILE A 224 12.02 -14.94 -1.83
C ILE A 224 11.11 -13.89 -1.22
N THR A 225 11.06 -13.84 0.10
CA THR A 225 10.38 -12.79 0.87
C THR A 225 11.43 -12.02 1.65
N ILE A 226 11.51 -10.71 1.41
CA ILE A 226 12.42 -9.79 2.10
C ILE A 226 11.61 -8.87 3.02
#